data_AF-A0A7W2UFQ3-F1
#
_entry.id   AF-A0A7W2UFQ3-F1
#
_cell.length_a   1.000
_cell.length_b   1.000
_cell.length_c   1.000
_cell.angle_alpha   90.00
_cell.angle_beta   90.00
_cell.angle_gamma   90.00
#
_symmetry.space_group_name_H-M   'P 1'
#
loop_
_entity.id
_entity.type
_entity.pdbx_description
1 polymer ?
#
loop_
_entity_poly.entity_id
_entity_poly.type
_entity_poly.pdbx_seq_one_letter_code
_entity_poly.pdbx_strand_id
1 'polypeptide(L)'
;MHKPSDPPSAAPERPQVLAIVERAYRGAVEKQFVDALYLALELHRQLGGIDILLRGQAVTYAARDAHVPPLRLGNRVVDTLTDPRGDVRRLLDAGVRVYAEEPGLAAHGLDGEGRLLDRVRPLPADEAATRWSTYRMVCFL
;
A
#
# COMPACT_ATOMS: atom_id res chain seq x y z
N MET A 1 -38.03 -30.98 -15.73
CA MET A 1 -36.94 -31.01 -14.73
C MET A 1 -36.05 -29.80 -15.01
N HIS A 2 -36.39 -28.65 -14.44
CA HIS A 2 -35.73 -27.37 -14.69
C HIS A 2 -34.77 -27.10 -13.54
N LYS A 3 -33.47 -27.07 -13.83
CA LYS A 3 -32.42 -26.77 -12.84
C LYS A 3 -32.55 -25.29 -12.47
N PRO A 4 -32.63 -24.91 -11.18
CA PRO A 4 -32.59 -23.51 -10.81
C PRO A 4 -31.21 -22.95 -11.20
N SER A 5 -31.23 -21.85 -11.95
CA SER A 5 -30.07 -21.05 -12.31
C SER A 5 -29.40 -20.50 -11.05
N ASP A 6 -28.08 -20.68 -10.95
CA ASP A 6 -27.26 -20.05 -9.91
C ASP A 6 -27.48 -18.53 -9.91
N PRO A 7 -27.56 -17.88 -8.73
CA PRO A 7 -27.65 -16.43 -8.67
C PRO A 7 -26.39 -15.78 -9.27
N PRO A 8 -26.52 -14.57 -9.84
CA PRO A 8 -25.38 -13.87 -10.41
C PRO A 8 -24.29 -13.66 -9.34
N SER A 9 -23.07 -14.09 -9.68
CA SER A 9 -21.85 -13.90 -8.88
C SER A 9 -21.82 -12.47 -8.31
N ALA A 10 -21.88 -12.37 -6.98
CA ALA A 10 -21.81 -11.09 -6.29
C ALA A 10 -20.62 -10.27 -6.79
N ALA A 11 -20.83 -8.98 -7.02
CA ALA A 11 -19.73 -8.02 -7.18
C ALA A 11 -18.73 -8.25 -6.03
N PRO A 12 -17.41 -8.15 -6.28
CA PRO A 12 -16.43 -8.41 -5.23
C PRO A 12 -16.81 -7.60 -3.99
N GLU A 13 -16.99 -8.29 -2.86
CA GLU A 13 -17.36 -7.68 -1.59
C GLU A 13 -16.42 -6.49 -1.36
N ARG A 14 -17.00 -5.32 -1.12
CA ARG A 14 -16.18 -4.15 -0.81
C ARG A 14 -15.36 -4.49 0.44
N PRO A 15 -14.02 -4.33 0.39
CA PRO A 15 -13.18 -4.62 1.53
C PRO A 15 -13.64 -3.78 2.72
N GLN A 16 -13.69 -4.44 3.86
CA GLN A 16 -14.35 -3.93 5.05
C GLN A 16 -13.43 -2.99 5.85
N VAL A 17 -12.13 -2.99 5.53
CA VAL A 17 -11.09 -2.35 6.34
C VAL A 17 -10.20 -1.47 5.48
N LEU A 18 -9.91 -0.27 6.00
CA LEU A 18 -8.89 0.63 5.46
C LEU A 18 -7.71 0.68 6.43
N ALA A 19 -6.51 0.35 5.97
CA ALA A 19 -5.29 0.58 6.71
C ALA A 19 -4.56 1.82 6.17
N ILE A 20 -4.26 2.75 7.08
CA ILE A 20 -3.56 3.99 6.79
C ILE A 20 -2.12 3.83 7.26
N VAL A 21 -1.18 4.05 6.35
CA VAL A 21 0.26 4.03 6.64
C VAL A 21 0.78 5.45 6.47
N GLU A 22 1.30 6.04 7.54
CA GLU A 22 1.83 7.42 7.56
C GLU A 22 3.35 7.46 7.71
N ARG A 23 3.92 6.52 8.46
CA ARG A 23 5.35 6.50 8.77
C ARG A 23 6.13 5.71 7.73
N ALA A 24 6.92 6.42 6.94
CA ALA A 24 7.96 5.77 6.13
C ALA A 24 9.14 5.41 7.04
N TYR A 25 9.32 4.12 7.33
CA TYR A 25 10.56 3.64 7.94
C TYR A 25 11.73 3.90 6.99
N ARG A 26 12.71 4.69 7.44
CA ARG A 26 14.00 4.90 6.78
C ARG A 26 15.12 4.31 7.65
N GLY A 27 15.96 3.47 7.06
CA GLY A 27 17.31 3.24 7.60
C GLY A 27 17.47 2.14 8.65
N ALA A 28 16.59 1.14 8.71
CA ALA A 28 16.94 -0.08 9.42
C ALA A 28 18.04 -0.81 8.62
N VAL A 29 19.24 -0.93 9.20
CA VAL A 29 20.33 -1.77 8.68
C VAL A 29 19.95 -3.25 8.78
N GLU A 30 19.02 -3.56 9.68
CA GLU A 30 18.38 -4.86 9.79
C GLU A 30 17.11 -4.93 8.96
N LYS A 31 16.97 -6.03 8.20
CA LYS A 31 15.73 -6.38 7.53
C LYS A 31 14.62 -6.46 8.57
N GLN A 32 13.62 -5.58 8.46
CA GLN A 32 12.44 -5.66 9.31
C GLN A 32 11.69 -6.93 8.91
N PHE A 33 11.59 -7.91 9.82
CA PHE A 33 10.88 -9.17 9.56
C PHE A 33 9.36 -8.97 9.48
N VAL A 34 8.86 -7.88 10.07
CA VAL A 34 7.44 -7.48 10.03
C VAL A 34 7.40 -5.97 9.84
N ASP A 35 6.93 -5.54 8.67
CA ASP A 35 6.55 -4.14 8.44
C ASP A 35 5.02 -4.03 8.26
N ALA A 36 4.52 -2.79 8.26
CA ALA A 36 3.09 -2.51 8.16
C ALA A 36 2.46 -3.07 6.88
N LEU A 37 3.20 -3.15 5.77
CA LEU A 37 2.70 -3.65 4.49
C LEU A 37 2.60 -5.18 4.51
N TYR A 38 3.59 -5.86 5.11
CA TYR A 38 3.54 -7.29 5.37
C TYR A 38 2.35 -7.66 6.26
N LEU A 39 2.15 -6.94 7.38
CA LEU A 39 1.02 -7.17 8.26
C LEU A 39 -0.31 -6.98 7.53
N ALA A 40 -0.45 -5.92 6.73
CA ALA A 40 -1.66 -5.67 5.98
C ALA A 40 -1.94 -6.75 4.92
N LEU A 41 -0.90 -7.30 4.29
CA LEU A 41 -1.05 -8.42 3.36
C LEU A 41 -1.66 -9.64 4.05
N GLU A 42 -1.20 -9.99 5.26
CA GLU A 42 -1.79 -11.13 5.96
C GLU A 42 -3.18 -10.88 6.53
N LEU A 43 -3.43 -9.66 7.02
CA LEU A 43 -4.77 -9.31 7.48
C LEU A 43 -5.78 -9.23 6.34
N HIS A 44 -5.37 -8.89 5.10
CA HIS A 44 -6.26 -8.85 3.94
C HIS A 44 -7.01 -10.19 3.77
N ARG A 45 -6.31 -11.32 3.95
CA ARG A 45 -6.88 -12.67 3.82
C ARG A 45 -7.85 -13.02 4.95
N GLN A 46 -7.60 -12.51 6.15
CA GLN A 46 -8.39 -12.85 7.35
C GLN A 46 -9.60 -11.95 7.56
N LEU A 47 -9.55 -10.69 7.11
CA LEU A 47 -10.57 -9.67 7.39
C LEU A 47 -11.60 -9.50 6.26
N GLY A 48 -11.56 -10.35 5.23
CA GLY A 48 -12.44 -10.20 4.05
C GLY A 48 -12.05 -9.02 3.16
N GLY A 49 -10.76 -8.68 3.15
CA GLY A 49 -10.20 -7.61 2.32
C GLY A 49 -9.84 -6.33 3.10
N ILE A 50 -8.64 -5.84 2.78
CA ILE A 50 -8.07 -4.55 3.20
C ILE A 50 -7.76 -3.71 1.96
N ASP A 51 -8.05 -2.42 2.05
CA ASP A 51 -7.46 -1.37 1.22
C ASP A 51 -6.37 -0.62 1.99
N ILE A 52 -5.36 -0.09 1.27
CA ILE A 52 -4.28 0.72 1.83
C ILE A 52 -4.41 2.17 1.39
N LEU A 53 -4.24 3.08 2.34
CA LEU A 53 -3.98 4.50 2.06
C LEU A 53 -2.58 4.87 2.58
N LEU A 54 -1.69 5.21 1.64
CA LEU A 54 -0.38 5.79 1.95
C LEU A 54 -0.54 7.31 2.13
N ARG A 55 -0.05 7.83 3.25
CA ARG A 55 -0.10 9.27 3.59
C ARG A 55 1.26 9.79 4.01
N GLY A 56 1.42 11.11 3.96
CA GLY A 56 2.66 11.77 4.39
C GLY A 56 3.88 11.18 3.69
N GLN A 57 4.86 10.70 4.45
CA GLN A 57 6.09 10.14 3.88
C GLN A 57 5.90 8.75 3.26
N ALA A 58 4.90 7.98 3.70
CA ALA A 58 4.65 6.62 3.22
C ALA A 58 4.27 6.59 1.74
N VAL A 59 3.79 7.70 1.17
CA VAL A 59 3.52 7.82 -0.27
C VAL A 59 4.76 7.52 -1.12
N THR A 60 5.96 7.72 -0.57
CA THR A 60 7.21 7.38 -1.27
C THR A 60 7.34 5.89 -1.57
N TYR A 61 6.64 5.01 -0.83
CA TYR A 61 6.59 3.58 -1.10
C TYR A 61 5.93 3.24 -2.44
N ALA A 62 5.16 4.17 -3.00
CA ALA A 62 4.56 4.05 -4.33
C ALA A 62 5.45 4.58 -5.47
N ALA A 63 6.64 5.13 -5.20
CA ALA A 63 7.50 5.69 -6.25
C ALA A 63 8.03 4.59 -7.20
N ARG A 64 7.85 4.77 -8.51
CA ARG A 64 8.20 3.78 -9.54
C ARG A 64 9.70 3.52 -9.66
N ASP A 65 10.47 4.60 -9.81
CA ASP A 65 11.90 4.55 -10.15
C ASP A 65 12.80 4.84 -8.94
N ALA A 66 12.26 4.68 -7.72
CA ALA A 66 13.05 4.86 -6.51
C ALA A 66 14.02 3.70 -6.34
N HIS A 67 15.31 3.99 -6.47
CA HIS A 67 16.38 3.04 -6.20
C HIS A 67 17.06 3.36 -4.86
N VAL A 68 17.24 2.34 -4.03
CA VAL A 68 18.06 2.43 -2.81
C VAL A 68 19.40 1.75 -3.11
N PRO A 69 20.49 2.51 -3.29
CA PRO A 69 21.80 1.90 -3.53
C PRO A 69 22.27 1.12 -2.29
N PRO A 70 23.05 0.03 -2.46
CA PRO A 70 23.67 -0.65 -1.34
C PRO A 70 24.51 0.31 -0.50
N LEU A 71 24.47 0.16 0.83
CA LEU A 71 25.30 0.94 1.74
C LEU A 71 26.65 0.26 1.95
N ARG A 72 27.73 1.03 1.97
CA ARG A 72 29.07 0.55 2.35
C ARG A 72 29.44 1.06 3.74
N LEU A 73 29.63 0.14 4.69
CA LEU A 73 30.03 0.41 6.07
C LEU A 73 31.42 -0.19 6.30
N GLY A 74 32.46 0.63 6.17
CA GLY A 74 33.84 0.16 6.15
C GLY A 74 34.07 -0.84 5.01
N ASN A 75 34.44 -2.08 5.36
CA ASN A 75 34.68 -3.16 4.40
C ASN A 75 33.43 -4.01 4.13
N ARG A 76 32.28 -3.70 4.74
CA ARG A 76 31.03 -4.46 4.58
C ARG A 76 30.09 -3.74 3.63
N VAL A 77 29.50 -4.50 2.70
CA VAL A 77 28.39 -4.04 1.84
C VAL A 77 27.09 -4.54 2.45
N VAL A 78 26.10 -3.64 2.55
CA VAL A 78 24.73 -3.93 2.98
C VAL A 78 23.82 -3.72 1.77
N ASP A 79 23.41 -4.82 1.15
CA ASP A 79 22.50 -4.89 0.00
C ASP A 79 21.11 -5.42 0.37
N THR A 80 20.90 -5.80 1.64
CA THR A 80 19.64 -6.33 2.18
C THR A 80 18.70 -5.23 2.69
N LEU A 81 18.79 -4.02 2.14
CA LEU A 81 17.95 -2.89 2.55
C LEU A 81 16.49 -3.16 2.17
N THR A 82 15.57 -2.69 3.00
CA THR A 82 14.13 -2.85 2.74
C THR A 82 13.73 -2.18 1.43
N ASP A 83 13.03 -2.93 0.57
CA ASP A 83 12.38 -2.42 -0.63
C ASP A 83 10.85 -2.37 -0.44
N PRO A 84 10.30 -1.27 0.12
CA PRO A 84 8.87 -1.15 0.33
C PRO A 84 8.07 -1.11 -0.99
N ARG A 85 8.72 -0.85 -2.14
CA ARG A 85 8.05 -0.86 -3.46
C ARG A 85 7.74 -2.30 -3.86
N GLY A 86 8.65 -3.22 -3.55
CA GLY A 86 8.42 -4.66 -3.67
C GLY A 86 7.19 -5.10 -2.89
N ASP A 87 7.01 -4.61 -1.66
CA ASP A 87 5.85 -4.94 -0.83
C ASP A 87 4.55 -4.33 -1.34
N VAL A 88 4.57 -3.08 -1.81
CA VAL A 88 3.41 -2.48 -2.50
C VAL A 88 3.00 -3.28 -3.73
N ARG A 89 3.97 -3.76 -4.54
CA ARG A 89 3.65 -4.63 -5.69
C ARG A 89 2.99 -5.94 -5.24
N ARG A 90 3.48 -6.59 -4.19
CA ARG A 90 2.87 -7.81 -3.63
C ARG A 90 1.43 -7.57 -3.17
N LEU A 91 1.15 -6.45 -2.51
CA LEU A 91 -0.20 -6.06 -2.13
C LEU A 91 -1.11 -5.92 -3.37
N LEU A 92 -0.65 -5.18 -4.38
CA LEU A 92 -1.40 -4.99 -5.64
C LEU A 92 -1.65 -6.31 -6.37
N ASP A 93 -0.66 -7.22 -6.38
CA ASP A 93 -0.77 -8.55 -6.98
C ASP A 93 -1.74 -9.46 -6.20
N ALA A 94 -1.85 -9.26 -4.88
CA ALA A 94 -2.85 -9.91 -4.04
C ALA A 94 -4.27 -9.30 -4.17
N GLY A 95 -4.44 -8.26 -5.01
CA GLY A 95 -5.74 -7.62 -5.22
C GLY A 95 -6.09 -6.52 -4.22
N VAL A 96 -5.15 -6.14 -3.35
CA VAL A 96 -5.30 -5.00 -2.43
C VAL A 96 -5.31 -3.71 -3.25
N ARG A 97 -6.28 -2.83 -3.00
CA ARG A 97 -6.28 -1.49 -3.60
C ARG A 97 -5.38 -0.58 -2.76
N VAL A 98 -4.44 0.08 -3.43
CA VAL A 98 -3.48 0.98 -2.80
C VAL A 98 -3.70 2.39 -3.34
N TYR A 99 -3.96 3.32 -2.42
CA TYR A 99 -4.09 4.74 -2.68
C TYR A 99 -2.89 5.50 -2.13
N ALA A 100 -2.53 6.62 -2.74
CA ALA A 100 -1.51 7.55 -2.24
C ALA A 100 -2.09 8.97 -2.18
N GLU A 101 -2.02 9.60 -1.01
CA GLU A 101 -2.63 10.91 -0.80
C GLU A 101 -1.86 12.02 -1.53
N GLU A 102 -2.57 12.83 -2.32
CA GLU A 102 -1.98 13.84 -3.20
C GLU A 102 -1.08 14.88 -2.50
N PRO A 103 -1.43 15.43 -1.31
CA PRO A 103 -0.54 16.38 -0.63
C PRO A 103 0.82 15.77 -0.30
N GLY A 104 0.86 14.49 0.07
CA GLY A 104 2.12 13.78 0.29
C GLY A 104 2.88 13.58 -1.02
N LEU A 105 2.18 13.22 -2.10
CA LEU A 105 2.78 13.06 -3.42
C LEU A 105 3.44 14.36 -3.90
N ALA A 106 2.74 15.48 -3.82
CA ALA A 106 3.27 16.80 -4.18
C ALA A 106 4.48 17.18 -3.32
N ALA A 107 4.41 16.98 -2.00
CA ALA A 107 5.51 17.26 -1.08
C ALA A 107 6.79 16.46 -1.37
N HIS A 108 6.68 15.34 -2.09
CA HIS A 108 7.79 14.47 -2.46
C HIS A 108 8.08 14.44 -3.97
N GLY A 109 7.44 15.29 -4.77
CA GLY A 109 7.67 15.39 -6.23
C GLY A 109 7.21 14.15 -7.02
N LEU A 110 6.17 13.48 -6.54
CA LEU A 110 5.60 12.23 -7.08
C LEU A 110 4.21 12.42 -7.73
N ASP A 111 3.76 13.66 -7.89
CA ASP A 111 2.48 14.07 -8.47
C ASP A 111 2.48 14.11 -10.01
N GLY A 112 3.65 13.99 -10.64
CA GLY A 112 3.79 13.90 -12.09
C GLY A 112 3.34 12.55 -12.68
N GLU A 113 3.02 12.56 -13.98
CA GLU A 113 2.68 11.35 -14.72
C GLU A 113 3.82 10.32 -14.69
N GLY A 114 3.46 9.04 -14.56
CA GLY A 114 4.41 7.92 -14.54
C GLY A 114 5.26 7.79 -13.28
N ARG A 115 5.15 8.72 -12.31
CA ARG A 115 5.96 8.70 -11.08
C ARG A 115 5.60 7.59 -10.09
N LEU A 116 4.38 7.07 -10.16
CA LEU A 116 3.88 6.02 -9.28
C LEU A 116 3.95 4.65 -9.92
N LEU A 117 4.06 3.61 -9.09
CA LEU A 117 3.86 2.21 -9.47
C LEU A 117 2.51 2.03 -10.15
N ASP A 118 2.46 1.12 -11.13
CA ASP A 118 1.22 0.79 -11.82
C ASP A 118 0.13 0.37 -10.84
N ARG A 119 -1.10 0.82 -11.10
CA ARG A 119 -2.31 0.55 -10.29
C ARG A 119 -2.36 1.25 -8.92
N VAL A 120 -1.30 1.92 -8.45
CA VAL A 120 -1.44 2.85 -7.32
C VAL A 120 -2.22 4.07 -7.78
N ARG A 121 -3.24 4.45 -7.01
CA ARG A 121 -4.15 5.55 -7.37
C ARG A 121 -3.86 6.77 -6.50
N PRO A 122 -3.50 7.92 -7.08
CA PRO A 122 -3.56 9.19 -6.36
C PRO A 122 -4.96 9.40 -5.79
N LEU A 123 -5.04 9.99 -4.61
CA LEU A 123 -6.30 10.28 -3.95
C LEU A 123 -6.24 11.67 -3.29
N PRO A 124 -7.15 12.59 -3.62
CA PRO A 124 -7.31 13.85 -2.92
C PRO A 124 -7.57 13.63 -1.42
N ALA A 125 -7.06 14.52 -0.55
CA ALA A 125 -7.17 14.35 0.90
C ALA A 125 -8.61 14.44 1.42
N ASP A 126 -9.43 15.29 0.81
CA ASP A 126 -10.87 15.43 1.11
C ASP A 126 -11.66 14.18 0.68
N GLU A 127 -11.35 13.63 -0.49
CA GLU A 127 -11.91 12.35 -0.94
C GLU A 127 -11.48 11.20 -0.01
N ALA A 128 -10.19 11.17 0.38
CA ALA A 128 -9.67 10.19 1.31
C ALA A 128 -10.42 10.21 2.65
N ALA A 129 -10.60 11.39 3.25
CA ALA A 129 -11.32 11.56 4.50
C ALA A 129 -12.79 11.13 4.39
N THR A 130 -13.45 11.46 3.28
CA THR A 130 -14.85 11.06 3.04
C THR A 130 -14.99 9.54 2.98
N ARG A 131 -14.04 8.86 2.32
CA ARG A 131 -14.04 7.39 2.17
C ARG A 131 -13.90 6.65 3.49
N TRP A 132 -13.32 7.23 4.55
CA TRP A 132 -13.15 6.54 5.84
C TRP A 132 -14.49 6.03 6.38
N SER A 133 -15.55 6.84 6.24
CA SER A 133 -16.91 6.50 6.65
C SER A 133 -17.53 5.30 5.92
N THR A 134 -16.96 4.92 4.77
CA THR A 134 -17.44 3.80 3.94
C THR A 134 -16.87 2.45 4.36
N TYR A 135 -15.80 2.46 5.17
CA TYR A 135 -15.21 1.24 5.72
C TYR A 135 -15.82 0.93 7.08
N ARG A 136 -15.95 -0.37 7.39
CA ARG A 136 -16.38 -0.84 8.70
C ARG A 136 -15.34 -0.53 9.77
N MET A 137 -14.06 -0.51 9.40
CA MET A 137 -12.94 -0.26 10.30
C MET A 137 -11.83 0.52 9.59
N VAL A 138 -11.24 1.47 10.31
CA VAL A 138 -10.03 2.19 9.88
C VAL A 138 -8.93 1.94 10.90
N CYS A 139 -7.76 1.54 10.43
CA CYS A 139 -6.59 1.27 11.25
C CYS A 139 -5.43 2.17 10.85
N PHE A 140 -4.65 2.63 11.83
CA PHE A 140 -3.37 3.31 11.59
C PHE A 140 -2.25 2.33 11.90
N LEU A 141 -1.39 2.07 10.93
CA LEU A 141 -0.27 1.12 11.02
C LEU A 141 1.07 1.86 11.04
#